data_AF-A0AAN0NEJ3-F1
#
_entry.id   AF-A0AAN0NEJ3-F1
#
_cell.length_a   1.000
_cell.length_b   1.000
_cell.length_c   1.000
_cell.angle_alpha   90.00
_cell.angle_beta   90.00
_cell.angle_gamma   90.00
#
_symmetry.space_group_name_H-M   'P 1'
#
loop_
_entity.id
_entity.type
_entity.pdbx_description
1 polymer ?
#
loop_
_entity_poly.entity_id
_entity_poly.type
_entity_poly.pdbx_seq_one_letter_code
_entity_poly.pdbx_strand_id
1 'polypeptide(L)'
;MSPNGFYRCVDMNELQIHSDQHQYTERYGDWVPTLNKRGFVQIVDHFIECVKAGKQSDIFTLDDALVTHQLVHDIYESIKEKK
;
A
#
# COMPACT_ATOMS: atom_id res chain seq x y z
N MET A 1 27.54 -4.04 -7.59
CA MET A 1 26.51 -4.64 -6.72
C MET A 1 26.76 -4.14 -5.30
N SER A 2 25.70 -3.86 -4.53
CA SER A 2 25.83 -3.42 -3.13
C SER A 2 26.61 -4.48 -2.33
N PRO A 3 27.60 -4.11 -1.49
CA PRO A 3 28.32 -5.05 -0.61
C PRO A 3 27.43 -5.74 0.43
N ASN A 4 26.19 -5.29 0.61
CA ASN A 4 25.27 -5.76 1.65
C ASN A 4 24.08 -6.55 1.07
N GLY A 5 24.16 -7.00 -0.19
CA GLY A 5 23.05 -7.67 -0.84
C GLY A 5 21.93 -6.74 -1.33
N PHE A 6 20.83 -7.32 -1.79
CA PHE A 6 19.63 -6.60 -2.26
C PHE A 6 18.34 -7.36 -1.96
N TYR A 7 17.25 -6.60 -1.79
CA TYR A 7 15.89 -7.11 -1.65
C TYR A 7 15.18 -7.03 -3.00
N ARG A 8 14.49 -8.09 -3.39
CA ARG A 8 13.66 -8.14 -4.59
C ARG A 8 12.26 -8.63 -4.21
N CYS A 9 11.28 -7.75 -4.35
CA CYS A 9 9.88 -8.16 -4.34
C CYS A 9 9.58 -8.83 -5.69
N VAL A 10 9.27 -10.12 -5.71
CA VAL A 10 8.96 -10.85 -6.95
C VAL A 10 7.46 -10.87 -7.22
N ASP A 11 6.68 -11.00 -6.15
CA ASP A 11 5.22 -10.96 -6.18
C ASP A 11 4.70 -10.32 -4.88
N MET A 12 3.42 -9.96 -4.84
CA MET A 12 2.76 -9.38 -3.66
C MET A 12 2.85 -10.25 -2.40
N ASN A 13 3.18 -11.52 -2.53
CA ASN A 13 3.32 -12.49 -1.44
C ASN A 13 4.74 -13.02 -1.25
N GLU A 14 5.70 -12.63 -2.11
CA GLU A 14 7.05 -13.20 -2.12
C GLU A 14 8.13 -12.11 -2.11
N LEU A 15 8.93 -12.11 -1.04
CA LEU A 15 10.12 -11.30 -0.91
C LEU A 15 11.37 -12.19 -1.04
N GLN A 16 12.24 -11.87 -1.98
CA GLN A 16 13.54 -12.50 -2.14
C GLN A 16 14.62 -11.61 -1.52
N ILE A 17 15.39 -12.17 -0.60
CA ILE A 17 16.50 -11.51 0.09
C ILE A 17 17.78 -12.17 -0.40
N HIS A 18 18.61 -11.41 -1.12
CA HIS A 18 19.90 -11.87 -1.59
C HIS A 18 20.99 -11.29 -0.69
N SER A 19 21.71 -12.15 0.03
CA SER A 19 22.93 -11.84 0.78
C SER A 19 24.13 -12.55 0.13
N ASP A 20 25.35 -12.09 0.40
CA ASP A 20 26.60 -12.55 -0.23
C ASP A 20 26.82 -14.07 -0.22
N GLN A 21 26.17 -14.81 0.68
CA GLN A 21 26.28 -16.27 0.78
C GLN A 21 24.93 -17.03 0.77
N HIS A 22 23.78 -16.34 0.82
CA HIS A 22 22.49 -17.01 1.00
C HIS A 22 21.34 -16.29 0.26
N GLN A 23 20.43 -17.08 -0.31
CA GLN A 23 19.15 -16.62 -0.85
C GLN A 23 18.04 -17.06 0.10
N TYR A 24 17.28 -16.10 0.63
CA TYR A 24 16.10 -16.39 1.44
C TYR A 24 14.84 -15.95 0.69
N THR A 25 13.81 -16.78 0.74
CA THR A 25 12.47 -16.44 0.23
C THR A 25 11.52 -16.37 1.41
N GLU A 26 11.05 -15.17 1.73
CA GLU A 26 9.95 -15.00 2.68
C GLU A 26 8.63 -15.03 1.91
N ARG A 27 7.76 -15.98 2.30
CA ARG A 27 6.39 -16.07 1.80
C ARG A 27 5.41 -15.82 2.95
N TYR A 28 4.47 -14.92 2.73
CA TYR A 28 3.39 -14.70 3.69
C TYR A 28 2.48 -15.92 3.74
N GLY A 29 2.21 -16.44 4.94
CA GLY A 29 1.40 -17.65 5.16
C GLY A 29 0.12 -17.72 4.29
N ASP A 30 -0.08 -18.87 3.66
CA ASP A 30 -1.06 -19.12 2.59
C ASP A 30 -2.53 -19.07 3.06
N TRP A 31 -2.77 -18.98 4.37
CA TRP A 31 -4.12 -19.11 4.94
C TRP A 31 -4.90 -17.80 5.08
N VAL A 32 -4.26 -16.64 4.85
CA VAL A 32 -4.96 -15.34 4.88
C VAL A 32 -5.17 -14.87 3.43
N PRO A 33 -6.42 -14.63 3.00
CA PRO A 33 -6.70 -14.12 1.66
C PRO A 33 -5.95 -12.82 1.39
N THR A 34 -5.42 -12.66 0.18
CA THR A 34 -4.69 -11.45 -0.25
C THR A 34 -5.47 -10.17 0.01
N LEU A 35 -6.80 -10.19 -0.17
CA LEU A 35 -7.67 -9.05 0.08
C LEU A 35 -7.65 -8.61 1.56
N ASN A 36 -7.61 -9.56 2.49
CA ASN A 36 -7.55 -9.27 3.92
C ASN A 36 -6.18 -8.70 4.29
N LYS A 37 -5.09 -9.29 3.76
CA LYS A 37 -3.71 -8.77 3.95
C LYS A 37 -3.56 -7.32 3.47
N ARG A 38 -4.32 -6.93 2.44
CA ARG A 38 -4.25 -5.62 1.78
C ARG A 38 -5.22 -4.58 2.37
N GLY A 39 -5.95 -4.93 3.43
CA GLY A 39 -6.85 -3.97 4.09
C GLY A 39 -8.24 -3.85 3.46
N PHE A 40 -8.56 -4.60 2.40
CA PHE A 40 -9.85 -4.44 1.69
C PHE A 40 -11.04 -4.80 2.57
N VAL A 41 -10.94 -5.87 3.35
CA VAL A 41 -12.01 -6.30 4.25
C VAL A 41 -12.28 -5.20 5.29
N GLN A 42 -11.20 -4.69 5.90
CA GLN A 42 -11.23 -3.65 6.91
C GLN A 42 -11.84 -2.34 6.38
N ILE A 43 -11.46 -1.92 5.16
CA ILE A 43 -12.01 -0.71 4.53
C ILE A 43 -13.50 -0.88 4.23
N VAL A 44 -13.91 -2.04 3.71
CA VAL A 44 -15.32 -2.32 3.39
C VAL A 44 -16.17 -2.40 4.65
N ASP A 45 -15.69 -3.08 5.69
CA ASP A 45 -16.40 -3.18 6.96
C ASP A 45 -16.59 -1.81 7.60
N HIS A 46 -15.53 -1.00 7.68
CA HIS A 46 -15.59 0.37 8.20
C HIS A 46 -16.57 1.25 7.40
N PHE A 47 -16.56 1.14 6.08
CA PHE A 47 -17.51 1.85 5.22
C PHE A 47 -18.95 1.46 5.54
N ILE A 48 -19.26 0.16 5.63
CA ILE A 48 -20.60 -0.34 5.95
C ILE A 48 -21.04 0.13 7.34
N GLU A 49 -20.15 0.13 8.32
CA GLU A 49 -20.43 0.62 9.68
C GLU A 49 -20.77 2.12 9.69
N CYS A 50 -19.98 2.93 8.98
CA CYS A 50 -20.23 4.36 8.82
C CYS A 50 -21.61 4.64 8.19
N VAL A 51 -21.95 3.90 7.12
CA VAL A 51 -23.25 4.01 6.45
C VAL A 51 -24.40 3.63 7.40
N LYS A 52 -24.27 2.53 8.13
CA LYS A 52 -25.28 2.10 9.12
C LYS A 52 -25.45 3.10 10.24
N ALA A 53 -24.36 3.73 10.70
CA ALA A 53 -24.37 4.73 11.76
C ALA A 53 -24.82 6.12 11.29
N GLY A 54 -24.94 6.35 9.98
CA GLY A 54 -25.22 7.67 9.41
C GLY A 54 -24.09 8.68 9.67
N LYS A 55 -22.85 8.22 9.80
CA LYS A 55 -21.68 9.05 10.10
C LYS A 55 -20.67 9.00 8.96
N GLN A 56 -19.86 10.05 8.87
CA GLN A 56 -18.67 10.02 8.02
C GLN A 56 -17.55 9.22 8.70
N SER A 57 -16.65 8.69 7.87
CA SER A 57 -15.44 8.01 8.32
C SER A 57 -14.55 8.99 9.10
N ASP A 58 -14.09 8.55 10.26
CA ASP A 58 -13.14 9.23 11.15
C ASP A 58 -11.68 8.81 10.88
N ILE A 59 -11.47 7.63 10.30
CA ILE A 59 -10.14 7.10 9.94
C ILE A 59 -9.57 7.81 8.70
N PHE A 60 -10.44 8.10 7.73
CA PHE A 60 -10.08 8.80 6.49
C PHE A 60 -11.23 9.72 6.12
N THR A 61 -10.95 11.02 6.14
CA THR A 61 -11.94 12.07 5.92
C THR A 61 -11.96 12.54 4.47
N LEU A 62 -12.97 13.35 4.12
CA LEU A 62 -13.03 13.98 2.80
C LEU A 62 -11.91 15.01 2.59
N ASP A 63 -11.42 15.63 3.67
CA ASP A 63 -10.32 16.58 3.60
C ASP A 63 -8.99 15.87 3.29
N ASP A 64 -8.74 14.72 3.91
CA ASP A 64 -7.59 13.88 3.61
C ASP A 64 -7.58 13.44 2.13
N ALA A 65 -8.76 13.07 1.61
CA ALA A 65 -8.93 12.76 0.20
C ALA A 65 -8.59 13.97 -0.69
N LEU A 66 -9.08 15.16 -0.35
CA LEU A 66 -8.81 16.36 -1.14
C LEU A 66 -7.33 16.74 -1.13
N VAL A 67 -6.70 16.75 0.04
CA VAL A 67 -5.28 17.11 0.21
C VAL A 67 -4.39 16.15 -0.58
N THR A 68 -4.66 14.85 -0.51
CA THR A 68 -3.88 13.86 -1.26
C THR A 68 -4.03 14.02 -2.77
N HIS A 69 -5.25 14.30 -3.27
CA HIS A 69 -5.47 14.56 -4.70
C HIS A 69 -4.80 15.86 -5.16
N GLN A 70 -4.84 16.91 -4.34
CA GLN A 70 -4.17 18.17 -4.63
C GLN A 70 -2.65 17.98 -4.72
N LEU A 71 -2.06 17.26 -3.77
CA LEU A 71 -0.63 16.98 -3.80
C LEU A 71 -0.20 16.22 -5.07
N VAL A 72 -0.99 15.21 -5.47
CA VAL A 72 -0.74 14.48 -6.72
C VAL A 72 -0.86 15.40 -7.94
N HIS A 73 -1.83 16.32 -7.94
CA HIS A 73 -1.98 17.31 -9.00
C HIS A 73 -0.79 18.26 -9.08
N ASP A 74 -0.33 18.79 -7.94
CA ASP A 74 0.82 19.70 -7.88
C ASP A 74 2.10 19.02 -8.36
N ILE A 75 2.32 17.76 -7.97
CA ILE A 75 3.43 16.94 -8.46
C ILE A 75 3.33 16.79 -9.98
N TYR A 76 2.15 16.47 -10.51
CA TYR A 76 1.93 16.30 -11.93
C TYR A 76 2.24 17.56 -12.74
N GLU A 77 1.70 18.72 -12.34
CA GLU A 77 1.98 19.98 -13.04
C GLU A 77 3.47 20.34 -12.96
N SER A 78 4.14 20.12 -11.82
CA SER A 78 5.59 20.36 -11.69
C SER A 78 6.46 19.53 -12.64
N ILE A 79 5.99 18.34 -13.03
CA ILE A 79 6.67 17.45 -13.99
C ILE A 79 6.37 17.89 -15.43
N LYS A 80 5.14 18.32 -15.68
CA LYS A 80 4.68 18.79 -16.99
C LYS A 80 5.36 20.08 -17.41
N GLU A 81 5.55 21.05 -16.51
CA GLU A 81 6.23 22.32 -16.78
C GLU A 81 7.73 22.18 -17.07
N LYS A 82 8.35 21.06 -16.69
CA LYS A 82 9.77 20.76 -16.93
C LYS A 82 10.05 20.10 -18.29
N LYS A 83 9.01 19.82 -19.08
CA LYS A 83 9.10 19.30 -20.45
C LYS A 83 8.96 20.42 -21.47
#